data_AF-A0A0U1P6T5-F1
#
_entry.id   AF-A0A0U1P6T5-F1
#
_cell.length_a   1.000
_cell.length_b   1.000
_cell.length_c   1.000
_cell.angle_alpha   90.00
_cell.angle_beta   90.00
_cell.angle_gamma   90.00
#
_symmetry.space_group_name_H-M   'P 1'
#
loop_
_entity.id
_entity.type
_entity.pdbx_description
1 polymer ?
#
loop_
_entity_poly.entity_id
_entity_poly.type
_entity_poly.pdbx_seq_one_letter_code
_entity_poly.pdbx_strand_id
1 'polypeptide(L)'
;MMRYVFFLFVFLVGTIYWVSTKHNRFEERKPINSGNEVKNHVRLIREKETRVIDESFIEYKKADDNYNESILRIHSLSDELRILKGKELFNKLEGFWLSCKVNHTCDYQLDELKEQLPDSLFNLLSSFEVLRDEWLISSQGISKDIHFLEKIEQVRQQYENVWGEYTELLFEDEFQYYNFRAESISLQQVTPSEYIEQIDILFNQFEEKKLDSYVKSNSAKFDYAIDNMPDSFSNEERESLVKDLSLIYLTEQERADFNKREMQIKTQNHEVETYQHQLSELKARLDSLRITEYSELSDKAWQDEYQRRIEEFRIEFFDYQ
;
A
#
# COMPACT_ATOMS: atom_id res chain seq x y z
N MET A 1 -22.95 7.20 -20.64
CA MET A 1 -24.14 6.68 -19.94
C MET A 1 -24.30 5.20 -20.26
N MET A 2 -23.59 4.36 -19.52
CA MET A 2 -23.93 2.95 -19.35
C MET A 2 -23.54 2.60 -17.91
N ARG A 3 -24.50 1.99 -17.21
CA ARG A 3 -24.66 2.05 -15.75
C ARG A 3 -23.78 1.02 -15.05
N TYR A 4 -23.14 1.47 -13.97
CA TYR A 4 -22.61 0.65 -12.89
C TYR A 4 -23.61 -0.44 -12.48
N VAL A 5 -23.23 -1.70 -12.62
CA VAL A 5 -23.94 -2.83 -12.01
C VAL A 5 -23.46 -2.94 -10.57
N PHE A 6 -24.34 -2.55 -9.67
CA PHE A 6 -24.26 -2.80 -8.22
C PHE A 6 -24.06 -4.30 -7.97
N PHE A 7 -22.93 -4.69 -7.38
CA PHE A 7 -22.80 -5.99 -6.72
C PHE A 7 -23.59 -5.96 -5.40
N LEU A 8 -24.79 -6.51 -5.43
CA LEU A 8 -25.55 -6.87 -4.23
C LEU A 8 -24.90 -8.13 -3.61
N PHE A 9 -24.10 -7.93 -2.57
CA PHE A 9 -23.72 -8.99 -1.65
C PHE A 9 -24.96 -9.47 -0.88
N VAL A 10 -25.45 -10.67 -1.20
CA VAL A 10 -26.37 -11.40 -0.34
C VAL A 10 -25.57 -12.45 0.42
N PHE A 11 -25.28 -12.15 1.68
CA PHE A 11 -24.77 -13.09 2.69
C PHE A 11 -25.89 -14.03 3.16
N LEU A 12 -25.61 -15.34 3.19
CA LEU A 12 -26.20 -16.33 4.13
C LEU A 12 -25.11 -17.40 4.37
N VAL A 13 -24.23 -17.21 5.35
CA VAL A 13 -24.29 -17.72 6.73
C VAL A 13 -24.42 -19.25 6.82
N GLY A 14 -23.26 -19.89 7.04
CA GLY A 14 -23.09 -21.19 7.69
C GLY A 14 -21.81 -21.14 8.51
N THR A 15 -21.95 -20.84 9.81
CA THR A 15 -20.88 -20.53 10.76
C THR A 15 -20.11 -21.77 11.22
N ILE A 16 -18.77 -21.74 11.10
CA ILE A 16 -17.84 -22.25 12.12
C ILE A 16 -16.71 -21.23 12.29
N TYR A 17 -16.54 -20.76 13.53
CA TYR A 17 -15.54 -19.81 14.02
C TYR A 17 -14.09 -20.22 13.70
N TRP A 18 -13.24 -19.27 13.24
CA TRP A 18 -12.05 -18.81 13.99
C TRP A 18 -11.35 -17.59 13.35
N VAL A 19 -11.27 -16.50 14.15
CA VAL A 19 -10.23 -15.46 14.23
C VAL A 19 -9.86 -14.62 12.98
N SER A 20 -10.35 -13.38 13.05
CA SER A 20 -9.78 -12.14 12.52
C SER A 20 -8.25 -12.09 12.47
N THR A 21 -7.69 -11.83 11.28
CA THR A 21 -6.72 -10.73 11.06
C THR A 21 -6.65 -10.40 9.56
N LYS A 22 -6.84 -9.11 9.24
CA LYS A 22 -6.29 -8.50 8.03
C LYS A 22 -4.78 -8.72 8.04
N HIS A 23 -4.17 -9.13 6.91
CA HIS A 23 -2.93 -8.59 6.29
C HIS A 23 -2.34 -9.64 5.32
N ASN A 24 -2.53 -9.52 4.00
CA ASN A 24 -1.66 -10.22 3.05
C ASN A 24 -0.38 -9.41 2.90
N ARG A 25 0.57 -9.69 3.81
CA ARG A 25 1.96 -9.28 3.70
C ARG A 25 2.66 -10.29 2.79
N PHE A 26 3.43 -9.77 1.84
CA PHE A 26 4.45 -10.45 1.06
C PHE A 26 5.09 -11.63 1.81
N GLU A 27 5.11 -12.80 1.17
CA GLU A 27 5.91 -13.94 1.61
C GLU A 27 7.40 -13.59 1.54
N GLU A 28 8.05 -13.55 2.70
CA GLU A 28 9.50 -13.45 2.83
C GLU A 28 10.17 -14.75 2.35
N ARG A 29 11.20 -14.56 1.53
CA ARG A 29 12.14 -15.58 1.07
C ARG A 29 12.86 -16.21 2.27
N LYS A 30 12.96 -17.55 2.30
CA LYS A 30 13.83 -18.28 3.24
C LYS A 30 15.31 -18.13 2.83
N PRO A 31 16.21 -17.68 3.72
CA PRO A 31 17.64 -17.92 3.57
C PRO A 31 18.03 -19.30 4.10
N ILE A 32 18.95 -19.92 3.37
CA ILE A 32 19.55 -21.23 3.62
C ILE A 32 20.53 -21.16 4.80
N ASN A 33 20.57 -22.28 5.52
CA ASN A 33 21.26 -22.56 6.77
C ASN A 33 22.80 -22.63 6.62
N SER A 34 23.51 -21.97 7.54
CA SER A 34 24.93 -22.17 7.88
C SER A 34 25.16 -21.37 9.17
N GLY A 35 25.71 -21.84 10.29
CA GLY A 35 26.27 -23.09 10.73
C GLY A 35 26.70 -22.81 12.18
N ASN A 36 26.40 -23.71 13.11
CA ASN A 36 26.69 -23.59 14.54
C ASN A 36 28.20 -23.60 14.82
N GLU A 37 28.71 -22.65 15.61
CA GLU A 37 29.99 -22.68 16.37
C GLU A 37 30.12 -21.30 17.08
N VAL A 38 30.38 -21.07 18.37
CA VAL A 38 30.96 -21.81 19.51
C VAL A 38 30.43 -21.19 20.82
N LYS A 39 30.15 -22.03 21.82
CA LYS A 39 29.88 -21.65 23.23
C LYS A 39 31.17 -21.63 24.06
N ASN A 40 31.22 -20.66 24.98
CA ASN A 40 31.90 -20.65 26.30
C ASN A 40 33.44 -20.53 26.36
N HIS A 41 33.89 -19.63 27.24
CA HIS A 41 34.92 -19.73 28.32
C HIS A 41 35.29 -18.27 28.71
N VAL A 42 35.40 -17.77 29.94
CA VAL A 42 35.90 -18.28 31.22
C VAL A 42 35.26 -17.48 32.38
N ARG A 43 35.02 -18.14 33.51
CA ARG A 43 34.75 -17.53 34.83
C ARG A 43 35.94 -17.86 35.75
N LEU A 44 36.15 -17.02 36.78
CA LEU A 44 36.93 -17.23 38.03
C LEU A 44 38.41 -16.74 37.98
N ILE A 45 39.00 -16.03 38.95
CA ILE A 45 38.73 -15.72 40.38
C ILE A 45 39.69 -14.59 40.86
N ARG A 46 39.34 -13.96 42.01
CA ARG A 46 40.17 -13.14 42.95
C ARG A 46 40.47 -11.70 42.51
N GLU A 47 40.42 -10.69 43.37
CA GLU A 47 40.66 -10.69 44.81
C GLU A 47 39.93 -9.51 45.48
N LYS A 48 39.70 -9.67 46.78
CA LYS A 48 39.00 -8.75 47.68
C LYS A 48 39.99 -7.67 48.11
N GLU A 49 39.82 -6.45 47.62
CA GLU A 49 40.46 -5.28 48.23
C GLU A 49 39.44 -4.17 48.42
N THR A 50 39.16 -3.89 49.69
CA THR A 50 38.33 -2.82 50.19
C THR A 50 38.84 -1.48 49.64
N ARG A 51 38.14 -0.91 48.66
CA ARG A 51 38.10 0.54 48.50
C ARG A 51 36.71 0.97 48.87
N VAL A 52 36.64 1.84 49.88
CA VAL A 52 35.59 2.83 50.02
C VAL A 52 35.60 3.62 48.71
N ILE A 53 34.84 3.15 47.71
CA ILE A 53 34.48 3.96 46.56
C ILE A 53 33.34 4.80 47.07
N ASP A 54 33.71 6.03 47.42
CA ASP A 54 32.83 7.16 47.60
C ASP A 54 31.68 7.07 46.58
N GLU A 55 30.45 6.92 47.06
CA GLU A 55 29.24 6.82 46.21
C GLU A 55 29.15 8.01 45.23
N SER A 56 29.82 9.13 45.56
CA SER A 56 30.02 10.28 44.68
C SER A 56 30.73 9.90 43.36
N PHE A 57 31.78 9.07 43.36
CA PHE A 57 32.60 8.80 42.17
C PHE A 57 31.89 7.89 41.15
N ILE A 58 30.98 7.02 41.61
CA ILE A 58 30.14 6.18 40.73
C ILE A 58 29.01 7.01 40.12
N GLU A 59 28.47 7.97 40.87
CA GLU A 59 27.47 8.92 40.37
C GLU A 59 28.07 9.89 39.34
N TYR A 60 29.27 10.42 39.60
CA TYR A 60 30.01 11.25 38.63
C TYR A 60 30.34 10.49 37.34
N LYS A 61 30.80 9.23 37.43
CA LYS A 61 31.14 8.45 36.23
C LYS A 61 29.91 8.02 35.42
N LYS A 62 28.79 7.68 36.08
CA LYS A 62 27.51 7.41 35.39
C LYS A 62 26.91 8.68 34.77
N ALA A 63 27.08 9.84 35.39
CA ALA A 63 26.66 11.12 34.83
C ALA A 63 27.51 11.50 33.60
N ASP A 64 28.83 11.26 33.64
CA ASP A 64 29.76 11.53 32.53
C ASP A 64 29.55 10.57 31.34
N ASP A 65 29.36 9.26 31.61
CA ASP A 65 29.04 8.28 30.56
C ASP A 65 27.67 8.56 29.90
N ASN A 66 26.66 8.98 30.68
CA ASN A 66 25.33 9.37 30.18
C ASN A 66 25.35 10.70 29.39
N TYR A 67 26.17 11.66 29.84
CA TYR A 67 26.36 12.93 29.15
C TYR A 67 27.06 12.73 27.78
N ASN A 68 28.13 11.92 27.74
CA ASN A 68 28.83 11.59 26.49
C ASN A 68 27.95 10.79 25.51
N GLU A 69 27.11 9.87 26.02
CA GLU A 69 26.13 9.15 25.19
C GLU A 69 25.05 10.08 24.63
N SER A 70 24.60 11.06 25.41
CA SER A 70 23.61 12.05 24.98
C SER A 70 24.17 12.99 23.90
N ILE A 71 25.40 13.47 24.05
CA ILE A 71 26.09 14.27 23.04
C ILE A 71 26.25 13.51 21.72
N LEU A 72 26.68 12.23 21.78
CA LEU A 72 26.82 11.39 20.58
C LEU A 72 25.49 11.19 19.86
N ARG A 73 24.38 11.04 20.60
CA ARG A 73 23.04 10.93 20.02
C ARG A 73 22.59 12.23 19.33
N ILE A 74 22.89 13.39 19.91
CA ILE A 74 22.56 14.68 19.32
C ILE A 74 23.36 14.93 18.05
N HIS A 75 24.66 14.62 18.04
CA HIS A 75 25.47 14.72 16.82
C HIS A 75 24.96 13.80 15.71
N SER A 76 24.65 12.53 16.02
CA SER A 76 24.07 11.60 15.05
C SER A 76 22.75 12.12 14.49
N LEU A 77 21.87 12.65 15.35
CA LEU A 77 20.60 13.23 14.93
C LEU A 77 20.81 14.45 14.01
N SER A 78 21.74 15.33 14.36
CA SER A 78 22.07 16.51 13.56
C SER A 78 22.55 16.12 12.15
N ASP A 79 23.47 15.16 12.07
CA ASP A 79 24.01 14.68 10.79
C ASP A 79 22.93 14.00 9.94
N GLU A 80 22.05 13.21 10.54
CA GLU A 80 20.91 12.62 9.84
C GLU A 80 19.96 13.70 9.31
N LEU A 81 19.56 14.67 10.12
CA LEU A 81 18.63 15.73 9.70
C LEU A 81 19.18 16.57 8.53
N ARG A 82 20.51 16.73 8.42
CA ARG A 82 21.16 17.49 7.34
C ARG A 82 21.11 16.78 5.98
N ILE A 83 21.02 15.45 5.95
CA ILE A 83 21.07 14.67 4.71
C ILE A 83 19.69 14.18 4.26
N LEU A 84 18.76 13.99 5.21
CA LEU A 84 17.43 13.49 4.93
C LEU A 84 16.58 14.52 4.19
N LYS A 85 15.67 14.02 3.35
CA LYS A 85 14.66 14.81 2.63
C LYS A 85 13.34 14.04 2.57
N GLY A 86 12.30 14.71 2.09
CA GLY A 86 11.02 14.10 1.80
C GLY A 86 10.41 13.43 3.03
N LYS A 87 9.83 12.24 2.79
CA LYS A 87 9.18 11.44 3.83
C LYS A 87 10.12 11.02 4.95
N GLU A 88 11.39 10.74 4.65
CA GLU A 88 12.35 10.31 5.67
C GLU A 88 12.66 11.44 6.65
N LEU A 89 12.86 12.66 6.15
CA LEU A 89 13.04 13.84 6.99
C LEU A 89 11.78 14.10 7.83
N PHE A 90 10.59 14.09 7.21
CA PHE A 90 9.33 14.28 7.93
C PHE A 90 9.19 13.30 9.11
N ASN A 91 9.41 12.01 8.86
CA ASN A 91 9.34 10.97 9.89
C ASN A 91 10.40 11.17 10.98
N LYS A 92 11.60 11.65 10.62
CA LYS A 92 12.66 11.92 11.59
C LYS A 92 12.31 13.09 12.51
N LEU A 93 11.74 14.16 11.96
CA LEU A 93 11.25 15.31 12.73
C LEU A 93 10.11 14.91 13.67
N GLU A 94 9.16 14.11 13.19
CA GLU A 94 8.07 13.59 14.03
C GLU A 94 8.61 12.68 15.14
N GLY A 95 9.55 11.78 14.81
CA GLY A 95 10.19 10.89 15.78
C GLY A 95 10.96 11.62 16.87
N PHE A 96 11.64 12.72 16.52
CA PHE A 96 12.30 13.60 17.49
C PHE A 96 11.31 14.14 18.51
N TRP A 97 10.22 14.77 18.06
CA TRP A 97 9.22 15.38 18.94
C TRP A 97 8.51 14.35 19.80
N LEU A 98 8.17 13.20 19.24
CA LEU A 98 7.57 12.09 19.98
C LEU A 98 8.52 11.62 21.11
N SER A 99 9.79 11.40 20.78
CA SER A 99 10.77 10.90 21.76
C SER A 99 11.12 11.93 22.83
N CYS A 100 11.31 13.20 22.46
CA CYS A 100 11.73 14.23 23.41
C CYS A 100 10.61 14.53 24.42
N LYS A 101 9.34 14.48 23.99
CA LYS A 101 8.18 14.69 24.86
C LYS A 101 8.02 13.58 25.88
N VAL A 102 8.13 12.32 25.44
CA VAL A 102 8.06 11.15 26.33
C VAL A 102 9.16 11.20 27.38
N ASN A 103 10.35 11.68 27.01
CA ASN A 103 11.50 11.75 27.91
C ASN A 103 11.64 13.08 28.66
N HIS A 104 10.76 14.06 28.42
CA HIS A 104 10.86 15.42 28.98
C HIS A 104 12.22 16.11 28.72
N THR A 105 12.77 15.95 27.51
CA THR A 105 14.11 16.44 27.14
C THR A 105 14.10 17.44 25.98
N CYS A 106 12.94 17.90 25.50
CA CYS A 106 12.85 18.75 24.31
C CYS A 106 13.68 20.02 24.41
N ASP A 107 13.58 20.77 25.52
CA ASP A 107 14.29 22.05 25.68
C ASP A 107 15.81 21.87 25.59
N TYR A 108 16.35 20.90 26.34
CA TYR A 108 17.77 20.58 26.31
C TYR A 108 18.25 20.14 24.92
N GLN A 109 17.52 19.23 24.27
CA GLN A 109 17.92 18.74 22.95
C GLN A 109 17.81 19.82 21.87
N LEU A 110 16.83 20.72 21.97
CA LEU A 110 16.70 21.86 21.06
C LEU A 110 17.85 22.85 21.24
N ASP A 111 18.24 23.17 22.47
CA ASP A 111 19.37 24.07 22.74
C ASP A 111 20.67 23.52 22.14
N GLU A 112 20.95 22.23 22.33
CA GLU A 112 22.13 21.58 21.75
C GLU A 112 22.06 21.51 20.21
N LEU A 113 20.89 21.25 19.63
CA LEU A 113 20.71 21.19 18.17
C LEU A 113 20.81 22.56 17.50
N LYS A 114 20.52 23.65 18.22
CA LYS A 114 20.61 25.01 17.69
C LYS A 114 22.02 25.38 17.25
N GLU A 115 23.04 24.91 17.97
CA GLU A 115 24.44 25.17 17.62
C GLU A 115 24.95 24.26 16.50
N GLN A 116 24.24 23.15 16.24
CA GLN A 116 24.67 22.11 15.32
C GLN A 116 23.91 22.12 14.00
N LEU A 117 22.71 22.67 13.92
CA LEU A 117 21.91 22.69 12.70
C LEU A 117 22.01 24.02 11.95
N PRO A 118 21.92 24.01 10.60
CA PRO A 118 21.68 25.23 9.84
C PRO A 118 20.39 25.91 10.31
N ASP A 119 20.36 27.26 10.30
CA ASP A 119 19.23 28.05 10.79
C ASP A 119 17.88 27.63 10.20
N SER A 120 17.82 27.37 8.88
CA SER A 120 16.57 26.94 8.21
C SER A 120 16.06 25.60 8.73
N LEU A 121 16.94 24.63 8.94
CA LEU A 121 16.58 23.30 9.42
C LEU A 121 16.23 23.33 10.91
N PHE A 122 16.90 24.18 11.70
CA PHE A 122 16.54 24.40 13.10
C PHE A 122 15.18 25.11 13.23
N ASN A 123 14.90 26.11 12.39
CA ASN A 123 13.60 26.78 12.35
C ASN A 123 12.48 25.80 11.97
N LEU A 124 12.72 24.93 10.98
CA LEU A 124 11.79 23.84 10.65
C LEU A 124 11.58 22.91 11.86
N LEU A 125 12.65 22.41 12.48
CA LEU A 125 12.54 21.52 13.63
C LEU A 125 11.74 22.14 14.78
N SER A 126 12.03 23.40 15.13
CA SER A 126 11.39 24.11 16.23
C SER A 126 9.92 24.46 15.96
N SER A 127 9.56 24.76 14.71
CA SER A 127 8.18 25.07 14.31
C SER A 127 7.37 23.84 13.88
N PHE A 128 8.01 22.67 13.71
CA PHE A 128 7.42 21.49 13.09
C PHE A 128 6.07 21.08 13.65
N GLU A 129 5.90 21.04 14.98
CA GLU A 129 4.63 20.62 15.57
C GLU A 129 3.48 21.58 15.30
N VAL A 130 3.77 22.88 15.35
CA VAL A 130 2.78 23.92 15.03
C VAL A 130 2.37 23.78 13.57
N LEU A 131 3.34 23.67 12.66
CA LEU A 131 3.09 23.48 11.23
C LEU A 131 2.31 22.20 10.93
N ARG A 132 2.67 21.08 11.58
CA ARG A 132 1.97 19.80 11.44
C ARG A 132 0.50 19.91 11.89
N ASP A 133 0.26 20.56 13.02
CA ASP A 133 -1.08 20.70 13.56
C ASP A 133 -1.92 21.66 12.70
N GLU A 134 -1.33 22.74 12.17
CA GLU A 134 -1.95 23.64 11.19
C GLU A 134 -2.29 22.91 9.88
N TRP A 135 -1.40 22.04 9.39
CA TRP A 135 -1.65 21.18 8.23
C TRP A 135 -2.83 20.24 8.47
N LEU A 136 -2.90 19.59 9.65
CA LEU A 136 -4.00 18.68 9.98
C LEU A 136 -5.36 19.40 10.01
N ILE A 137 -5.39 20.67 10.39
CA ILE A 137 -6.62 21.48 10.39
C ILE A 137 -6.98 21.94 8.97
N SER A 138 -6.01 22.52 8.25
CA SER A 138 -6.24 23.06 6.90
C SER A 138 -6.64 22.00 5.88
N SER A 139 -6.04 20.81 5.94
CA SER A 139 -6.33 19.69 5.03
C SER A 139 -7.78 19.17 5.10
N GLN A 140 -8.50 19.45 6.19
CA GLN A 140 -9.92 19.05 6.33
C GLN A 140 -10.86 19.86 5.43
N GLY A 141 -10.42 21.03 4.95
CA GLY A 141 -11.20 21.91 4.07
C GLY A 141 -11.26 21.47 2.61
N ILE A 142 -10.46 20.47 2.21
CA ILE A 142 -10.37 20.05 0.80
C ILE A 142 -11.60 19.20 0.45
N SER A 143 -12.42 19.72 -0.46
CA SER A 143 -13.63 19.03 -0.91
C SER A 143 -13.28 17.69 -1.56
N LYS A 144 -14.16 16.70 -1.36
CA LYS A 144 -14.04 15.39 -2.02
C LYS A 144 -14.64 15.38 -3.42
N ASP A 145 -15.47 16.38 -3.75
CA ASP A 145 -16.31 16.40 -4.95
C ASP A 145 -15.70 17.21 -6.10
N ILE A 146 -14.45 17.67 -5.96
CA ILE A 146 -13.71 18.41 -7.00
C ILE A 146 -12.95 17.45 -7.93
N HIS A 147 -12.69 17.91 -9.16
CA HIS A 147 -11.94 17.14 -10.14
C HIS A 147 -10.51 16.86 -9.64
N PHE A 148 -9.95 15.70 -9.99
CA PHE A 148 -8.66 15.25 -9.47
C PHE A 148 -7.51 16.26 -9.68
N LEU A 149 -7.41 16.84 -10.88
CA LEU A 149 -6.37 17.84 -11.17
C LEU A 149 -6.53 19.11 -10.32
N GLU A 150 -7.77 19.56 -10.12
CA GLU A 150 -8.06 20.71 -9.27
C GLU A 150 -7.77 20.39 -7.79
N LYS A 151 -8.01 19.14 -7.39
CA LYS A 151 -7.69 18.65 -6.05
C LYS A 151 -6.19 18.65 -5.79
N ILE A 152 -5.37 18.18 -6.74
CA ILE A 152 -3.90 18.21 -6.59
C ILE A 152 -3.43 19.66 -6.39
N GLU A 153 -3.95 20.59 -7.19
CA GLU A 153 -3.55 22.00 -7.10
C GLU A 153 -3.95 22.61 -5.75
N GLN A 154 -5.18 22.35 -5.28
CA GLN A 154 -5.61 22.80 -3.94
C GLN A 154 -4.75 22.19 -2.83
N VAL A 155 -4.42 20.89 -2.92
CA VAL A 155 -3.54 20.23 -1.94
C VAL A 155 -2.17 20.91 -1.93
N ARG A 156 -1.56 21.14 -3.10
CA ARG A 156 -0.25 21.81 -3.20
C ARG A 156 -0.28 23.19 -2.58
N GLN A 157 -1.27 24.00 -2.92
CA GLN A 157 -1.42 25.35 -2.36
C GLN A 157 -1.57 25.32 -0.83
N GLN A 158 -2.29 24.34 -0.27
CA GLN A 158 -2.40 24.20 1.19
C GLN A 158 -1.08 23.81 1.84
N TYR A 159 -0.29 22.92 1.21
CA TYR A 159 1.05 22.61 1.69
C TYR A 159 1.94 23.86 1.67
N GLU A 160 1.95 24.61 0.58
CA GLU A 160 2.72 25.86 0.46
C GLU A 160 2.29 26.92 1.48
N ASN A 161 0.99 27.04 1.76
CA ASN A 161 0.48 27.99 2.75
C ASN A 161 0.91 27.66 4.19
N VAL A 162 1.03 26.37 4.53
CA VAL A 162 1.42 25.93 5.86
C VAL A 162 2.94 25.83 5.98
N TRP A 163 3.56 25.06 5.11
CA TRP A 163 4.98 24.69 5.20
C TRP A 163 5.90 25.69 4.50
N GLY A 164 5.39 26.59 3.66
CA GLY A 164 6.15 27.65 3.02
C GLY A 164 7.35 27.10 2.23
N GLU A 165 8.53 27.60 2.55
CA GLU A 165 9.81 27.19 1.93
C GLU A 165 10.20 25.73 2.21
N TYR A 166 9.62 25.09 3.23
CA TYR A 166 9.90 23.69 3.56
C TYR A 166 9.10 22.69 2.72
N THR A 167 8.16 23.18 1.92
CA THR A 167 7.23 22.36 1.13
C THR A 167 7.95 21.41 0.18
N GLU A 168 8.89 21.93 -0.61
CA GLU A 168 9.70 21.11 -1.51
C GLU A 168 10.60 20.15 -0.72
N LEU A 169 11.26 20.63 0.33
CA LEU A 169 12.16 19.82 1.14
C LEU A 169 11.48 18.59 1.76
N LEU A 170 10.23 18.73 2.21
CA LEU A 170 9.49 17.70 2.94
C LEU A 170 8.59 16.83 2.07
N PHE A 171 8.08 17.36 0.95
CA PHE A 171 7.00 16.72 0.19
C PHE A 171 7.30 16.56 -1.30
N GLU A 172 8.55 16.74 -1.74
CA GLU A 172 8.95 16.54 -3.13
C GLU A 172 8.51 15.17 -3.68
N ASP A 173 8.75 14.08 -2.96
CA ASP A 173 8.33 12.73 -3.39
C ASP A 173 6.81 12.63 -3.62
N GLU A 174 6.02 13.25 -2.74
CA GLU A 174 4.57 13.25 -2.82
C GLU A 174 4.07 14.07 -4.01
N PHE A 175 4.68 15.23 -4.27
CA PHE A 175 4.34 16.04 -5.44
C PHE A 175 4.80 15.42 -6.76
N GLN A 176 5.94 14.72 -6.79
CA GLN A 176 6.32 13.96 -7.97
C GLN A 176 5.29 12.88 -8.27
N TYR A 177 4.73 12.22 -7.24
CA TYR A 177 3.68 11.23 -7.42
C TYR A 177 2.39 11.86 -7.95
N TYR A 178 1.98 13.00 -7.42
CA TYR A 178 0.81 13.73 -7.94
C TYR A 178 1.01 14.20 -9.39
N ASN A 179 2.20 14.69 -9.74
CA ASN A 179 2.52 15.06 -11.11
C ASN A 179 2.42 13.85 -12.05
N PHE A 180 3.00 12.70 -11.66
CA PHE A 180 2.89 11.47 -12.43
C PHE A 180 1.43 11.05 -12.66
N ARG A 181 0.59 11.09 -11.61
CA ARG A 181 -0.84 10.78 -11.72
C ARG A 181 -1.63 11.82 -12.53
N ALA A 182 -1.23 13.08 -12.49
CA ALA A 182 -1.83 14.13 -13.29
C ALA A 182 -1.51 13.95 -14.77
N GLU A 183 -0.26 13.65 -15.09
CA GLU A 183 0.19 13.41 -16.46
C GLU A 183 -0.40 12.12 -17.02
N SER A 184 -0.58 11.08 -16.20
CA SER A 184 -1.24 9.84 -16.64
C SER A 184 -2.71 10.03 -17.03
N ILE A 185 -3.38 11.11 -16.61
CA ILE A 185 -4.73 11.42 -17.08
C ILE A 185 -4.73 11.77 -18.58
N SER A 186 -3.63 12.34 -19.10
CA SER A 186 -3.52 12.63 -20.53
C SER A 186 -3.61 11.37 -21.38
N LEU A 187 -3.21 10.21 -20.83
CA LEU A 187 -3.37 8.90 -21.49
C LEU A 187 -4.82 8.60 -21.84
N GLN A 188 -5.81 9.14 -21.11
CA GLN A 188 -7.23 8.90 -21.39
C GLN A 188 -7.70 9.50 -22.72
N GLN A 189 -6.91 10.36 -23.35
CA GLN A 189 -7.23 11.03 -24.61
C GLN A 189 -6.41 10.55 -25.81
N VAL A 190 -5.45 9.64 -25.60
CA VAL A 190 -4.57 9.16 -26.66
C VAL A 190 -5.28 8.14 -27.55
N THR A 191 -4.83 8.03 -28.80
CA THR A 191 -5.32 6.98 -29.70
C THR A 191 -4.64 5.63 -29.41
N PRO A 192 -5.23 4.49 -29.81
CA PRO A 192 -4.59 3.18 -29.64
C PRO A 192 -3.20 3.11 -30.28
N SER A 193 -3.01 3.74 -31.45
CA SER A 193 -1.72 3.75 -32.16
C SER A 193 -0.62 4.52 -31.44
N GLU A 194 -0.98 5.51 -30.62
CA GLU A 194 -0.02 6.36 -29.89
C GLU A 194 0.20 5.88 -28.45
N TYR A 195 -0.63 4.96 -27.96
CA TYR A 195 -0.68 4.58 -26.55
C TYR A 195 0.67 4.12 -25.99
N ILE A 196 1.35 3.21 -26.70
CA ILE A 196 2.65 2.65 -26.27
C ILE A 196 3.73 3.74 -26.22
N GLU A 197 3.75 4.64 -27.20
CA GLU A 197 4.71 5.74 -27.21
C GLU A 197 4.48 6.70 -26.03
N GLN A 198 3.21 7.06 -25.78
CA GLN A 198 2.87 8.00 -24.71
C GLN A 198 3.10 7.42 -23.31
N ILE A 199 2.83 6.12 -23.10
CA ILE A 199 3.13 5.47 -21.81
C ILE A 199 4.63 5.34 -21.58
N ASP A 200 5.43 5.07 -22.62
CA ASP A 200 6.89 5.04 -22.52
C ASP A 200 7.48 6.42 -22.22
N ILE A 201 6.97 7.49 -22.85
CA ILE A 201 7.36 8.87 -22.53
C ILE A 201 7.09 9.16 -21.05
N LEU A 202 5.90 8.80 -20.54
CA LEU A 202 5.54 8.97 -19.14
C LEU A 202 6.53 8.22 -18.23
N PHE A 203 6.84 6.95 -18.51
CA PHE A 203 7.78 6.21 -17.68
C PHE A 203 9.19 6.81 -17.70
N ASN A 204 9.70 7.19 -18.87
CA ASN A 204 11.04 7.75 -19.02
C ASN A 204 11.18 9.10 -18.29
N GLN A 205 10.16 9.95 -18.35
CA GLN A 205 10.16 11.25 -17.66
C GLN A 205 10.27 11.12 -16.13
N PHE A 206 9.78 10.01 -15.58
CA PHE A 206 9.68 9.79 -14.13
C PHE A 206 10.68 8.74 -13.61
N GLU A 207 11.41 8.05 -14.48
CA GLU A 207 12.45 7.09 -14.12
C GLU A 207 13.63 7.77 -13.40
N GLU A 208 14.03 8.96 -13.87
CA GLU A 208 15.11 9.75 -13.25
C GLU A 208 14.77 10.24 -11.84
N LYS A 209 13.46 10.37 -11.54
CA LYS A 209 12.94 10.92 -10.30
C LYS A 209 12.74 9.88 -9.19
N LYS A 210 13.12 8.62 -9.46
CA LYS A 210 13.03 7.50 -8.49
C LYS A 210 11.67 7.35 -7.80
N LEU A 211 10.58 7.65 -8.52
CA LEU A 211 9.24 7.53 -7.98
C LEU A 211 9.01 6.13 -7.41
N ASP A 212 8.76 6.09 -6.11
CA ASP A 212 8.85 4.86 -5.34
C ASP A 212 7.60 3.98 -5.54
N SER A 213 7.82 2.67 -5.54
CA SER A 213 6.87 1.55 -5.60
C SER A 213 6.02 1.27 -6.86
N TYR A 214 5.53 2.25 -7.63
CA TYR A 214 4.46 1.95 -8.61
C TYR A 214 4.91 1.36 -9.94
N VAL A 215 6.14 1.66 -10.39
CA VAL A 215 6.59 1.26 -11.75
C VAL A 215 8.06 0.84 -11.83
N LYS A 216 8.62 0.32 -10.72
CA LYS A 216 10.06 -0.03 -10.64
C LYS A 216 10.47 -1.24 -11.47
N SER A 217 9.58 -2.22 -11.64
CA SER A 217 9.86 -3.39 -12.47
C SER A 217 9.14 -3.24 -13.80
N ASN A 218 9.66 -3.92 -14.83
CA ASN A 218 8.95 -3.98 -16.10
C ASN A 218 7.56 -4.63 -15.94
N SER A 219 7.40 -5.62 -15.06
CA SER A 219 6.09 -6.20 -14.75
C SER A 219 5.13 -5.15 -14.15
N ALA A 220 5.62 -4.24 -13.30
CA ALA A 220 4.80 -3.13 -12.80
C ALA A 220 4.49 -2.09 -13.91
N LYS A 221 5.42 -1.84 -14.84
CA LYS A 221 5.17 -1.02 -16.05
C LYS A 221 4.07 -1.61 -16.92
N PHE A 222 4.09 -2.93 -17.10
CA PHE A 222 3.05 -3.68 -17.81
C PHE A 222 1.69 -3.57 -17.13
N ASP A 223 1.60 -3.90 -15.84
CA ASP A 223 0.34 -3.83 -15.09
C ASP A 223 -0.25 -2.41 -15.11
N TYR A 224 0.60 -1.39 -14.89
CA TYR A 224 0.19 0.00 -14.97
C TYR A 224 -0.34 0.38 -16.35
N ALA A 225 0.33 -0.04 -17.42
CA ALA A 225 -0.11 0.25 -18.78
C ALA A 225 -1.46 -0.41 -19.09
N ILE A 226 -1.73 -1.63 -18.61
CA ILE A 226 -3.04 -2.26 -18.81
C ILE A 226 -4.13 -1.52 -18.03
N ASP A 227 -3.88 -1.22 -16.76
CA ASP A 227 -4.84 -0.58 -15.87
C ASP A 227 -5.22 0.85 -16.29
N ASN A 228 -4.34 1.52 -17.07
CA ASN A 228 -4.55 2.90 -17.53
C ASN A 228 -4.87 2.99 -19.02
N MET A 229 -5.27 1.88 -19.68
CA MET A 229 -5.81 1.95 -21.04
C MET A 229 -7.15 2.72 -21.06
N PRO A 230 -7.36 3.64 -22.01
CA PRO A 230 -8.63 4.35 -22.18
C PRO A 230 -9.83 3.42 -22.33
N ASP A 231 -10.91 3.71 -21.60
CA ASP A 231 -12.19 3.00 -21.72
C ASP A 231 -12.84 3.15 -23.11
N SER A 232 -12.38 4.10 -23.90
CA SER A 232 -12.81 4.31 -25.29
C SER A 232 -12.29 3.26 -26.27
N PHE A 233 -11.23 2.51 -25.91
CA PHE A 233 -10.65 1.49 -26.77
C PHE A 233 -11.58 0.26 -26.85
N SER A 234 -11.74 -0.27 -28.06
CA SER A 234 -12.43 -1.53 -28.29
C SER A 234 -11.68 -2.72 -27.67
N ASN A 235 -12.37 -3.85 -27.54
CA ASN A 235 -11.77 -5.07 -27.01
C ASN A 235 -10.62 -5.56 -27.89
N GLU A 236 -10.77 -5.48 -29.22
CA GLU A 236 -9.75 -5.89 -30.18
C GLU A 236 -8.50 -5.01 -30.08
N GLU A 237 -8.67 -3.69 -29.92
CA GLU A 237 -7.56 -2.75 -29.72
C GLU A 237 -6.84 -3.02 -28.40
N ARG A 238 -7.59 -3.26 -27.32
CA ARG A 238 -7.02 -3.62 -26.01
C ARG A 238 -6.25 -4.93 -26.07
N GLU A 239 -6.81 -5.99 -26.67
CA GLU A 239 -6.12 -7.27 -26.81
C GLU A 239 -4.81 -7.14 -27.62
N SER A 240 -4.82 -6.34 -28.69
CA SER A 240 -3.62 -6.06 -29.47
C SER A 240 -2.56 -5.34 -28.64
N LEU A 241 -2.96 -4.27 -27.92
CA LEU A 241 -2.04 -3.49 -27.09
C LEU A 241 -1.47 -4.31 -25.93
N VAL A 242 -2.29 -5.15 -25.26
CA VAL A 242 -1.82 -6.05 -24.20
C VAL A 242 -0.73 -6.98 -24.73
N LYS A 243 -0.91 -7.53 -25.93
CA LYS A 243 0.09 -8.39 -26.57
C LYS A 243 1.38 -7.63 -26.82
N ASP A 244 1.32 -6.43 -27.39
CA ASP A 244 2.50 -5.64 -27.71
C ASP A 244 3.23 -5.18 -26.43
N LEU A 245 2.51 -4.71 -25.42
CA LEU A 245 3.05 -4.35 -24.11
C LEU A 245 3.71 -5.54 -23.41
N SER A 246 3.14 -6.75 -23.54
CA SER A 246 3.73 -7.96 -22.96
C SER A 246 5.09 -8.30 -23.58
N LEU A 247 5.29 -7.98 -24.86
CA LEU A 247 6.57 -8.20 -25.55
C LEU A 247 7.62 -7.17 -25.12
N ILE A 248 7.19 -5.94 -24.82
CA ILE A 248 8.07 -4.84 -24.40
C ILE A 248 8.53 -5.03 -22.96
N TYR A 249 7.59 -5.33 -22.04
CA TYR A 249 7.86 -5.26 -20.61
C TYR A 249 8.07 -6.63 -19.94
N LEU A 250 7.38 -7.68 -20.37
CA LEU A 250 7.46 -8.96 -19.68
C LEU A 250 8.60 -9.84 -20.22
N THR A 251 9.17 -10.67 -19.34
CA THR A 251 10.02 -11.78 -19.75
C THR A 251 9.19 -12.89 -20.40
N GLU A 252 9.85 -13.84 -21.08
CA GLU A 252 9.15 -14.99 -21.68
C GLU A 252 8.37 -15.82 -20.65
N GLN A 253 8.97 -16.03 -19.47
CA GLN A 253 8.32 -16.75 -18.38
C GLN A 253 7.09 -15.99 -17.87
N GLU A 254 7.20 -14.69 -17.62
CA GLU A 254 6.08 -13.86 -17.17
C GLU A 254 4.94 -13.80 -18.20
N ARG A 255 5.27 -13.73 -19.50
CA ARG A 255 4.27 -13.83 -20.56
C ARG A 255 3.55 -15.17 -20.56
N ALA A 256 4.29 -16.27 -20.38
CA ALA A 256 3.70 -17.60 -20.33
C ALA A 256 2.73 -17.73 -19.13
N ASP A 257 3.14 -17.22 -17.96
CA ASP A 257 2.32 -17.22 -16.75
C ASP A 257 1.09 -16.31 -16.89
N PHE A 258 1.25 -15.12 -17.48
CA PHE A 258 0.14 -14.21 -17.81
C PHE A 258 -0.87 -14.88 -18.74
N ASN A 259 -0.43 -15.42 -19.88
CA ASN A 259 -1.31 -16.08 -20.85
C ASN A 259 -2.04 -17.29 -20.25
N LYS A 260 -1.36 -18.04 -19.38
CA LYS A 260 -1.97 -19.16 -18.66
C LYS A 260 -3.07 -18.67 -17.72
N ARG A 261 -2.84 -17.59 -16.96
CA ARG A 261 -3.83 -16.99 -16.08
C ARG A 261 -5.02 -16.44 -16.89
N GLU A 262 -4.79 -15.76 -18.00
CA GLU A 262 -5.86 -15.25 -18.86
C GLU A 262 -6.75 -16.37 -19.40
N MET A 263 -6.13 -17.49 -19.82
CA MET A 263 -6.88 -18.66 -20.24
C MET A 263 -7.70 -19.26 -19.08
N GLN A 264 -7.13 -19.34 -17.88
CA GLN A 264 -7.86 -19.81 -16.68
C GLN A 264 -9.07 -18.92 -16.37
N ILE A 265 -8.93 -17.59 -16.44
CA ILE A 265 -10.02 -16.63 -16.21
C ILE A 265 -11.11 -16.80 -17.28
N LYS A 266 -10.74 -16.92 -18.56
CA LYS A 266 -11.70 -17.17 -19.65
C LYS A 266 -12.49 -18.46 -19.43
N THR A 267 -11.82 -19.54 -19.02
CA THR A 267 -12.48 -20.81 -18.68
C THR A 267 -13.43 -20.65 -17.48
N GLN A 268 -12.96 -20.05 -16.38
CA GLN A 268 -13.78 -19.83 -15.18
C GLN A 268 -15.02 -18.97 -15.47
N ASN A 269 -14.89 -17.92 -16.28
CA ASN A 269 -16.02 -17.09 -16.68
C ASN A 269 -17.04 -17.90 -17.48
N HIS A 270 -16.58 -18.72 -18.42
CA HIS A 270 -17.45 -19.60 -19.19
C HIS A 270 -18.17 -20.64 -18.32
N GLU A 271 -17.49 -21.19 -17.31
CA GLU A 271 -18.09 -22.11 -16.34
C GLU A 271 -19.16 -21.42 -15.49
N VAL A 272 -18.90 -20.19 -15.02
CA VAL A 272 -19.89 -19.39 -14.28
C VAL A 272 -21.10 -19.08 -15.15
N GLU A 273 -20.91 -18.65 -16.40
CA GLU A 273 -22.01 -18.40 -17.34
C GLU A 273 -22.85 -19.66 -17.57
N THR A 274 -22.18 -20.79 -17.80
CA THR A 274 -22.82 -22.10 -17.99
C THR A 274 -23.63 -22.51 -16.75
N TYR A 275 -23.04 -22.37 -15.56
CA TYR A 275 -23.71 -22.62 -14.29
C TYR A 275 -24.99 -21.78 -14.14
N GLN A 276 -24.88 -20.46 -14.38
CA GLN A 276 -26.01 -19.55 -14.23
C GLN A 276 -27.13 -19.88 -15.23
N HIS A 277 -26.78 -20.21 -16.46
CA HIS A 277 -27.74 -20.61 -17.49
C HIS A 277 -28.51 -21.88 -17.07
N GLN A 278 -27.79 -22.95 -16.74
CA GLN A 278 -28.40 -24.22 -16.35
C GLN A 278 -29.20 -24.13 -15.05
N LEU A 279 -28.72 -23.33 -14.08
CA LEU A 279 -29.47 -23.03 -12.86
C LEU A 279 -30.78 -22.32 -13.18
N SER A 280 -30.76 -21.35 -14.10
CA SER A 280 -31.97 -20.65 -14.52
C SER A 280 -32.97 -21.58 -15.20
N GLU A 281 -32.51 -22.50 -16.05
CA GLU A 281 -33.37 -23.53 -16.68
C GLU A 281 -33.96 -24.48 -15.65
N LEU A 282 -33.18 -24.92 -14.65
CA LEU A 282 -33.68 -25.73 -13.55
C LEU A 282 -34.78 -25.01 -12.77
N LYS A 283 -34.56 -23.74 -12.41
CA LYS A 283 -35.56 -22.94 -11.69
C LYS A 283 -36.85 -22.81 -12.48
N ALA A 284 -36.77 -22.52 -13.78
CA ALA A 284 -37.95 -22.45 -14.65
C ALA A 284 -38.70 -23.79 -14.72
N ARG A 285 -37.99 -24.93 -14.77
CA ARG A 285 -38.60 -26.27 -14.70
C ARG A 285 -39.27 -26.51 -13.36
N LEU A 286 -38.63 -26.16 -12.25
CA LEU A 286 -39.20 -26.29 -10.90
C LEU A 286 -40.49 -25.46 -10.77
N ASP A 287 -40.51 -24.24 -11.27
CA ASP A 287 -41.72 -23.41 -11.27
C ASP A 287 -42.87 -24.06 -12.04
N SER A 288 -42.57 -24.71 -13.18
CA SER A 288 -43.56 -25.48 -13.93
C SER A 288 -44.01 -26.75 -13.19
N LEU A 289 -43.12 -27.42 -12.47
CA LEU A 289 -43.45 -28.62 -11.68
C LEU A 289 -44.30 -28.27 -10.46
N ARG A 290 -44.10 -27.10 -9.85
CA ARG A 290 -44.92 -26.62 -8.72
C ARG A 290 -46.39 -26.61 -9.07
N ILE A 291 -46.73 -26.13 -10.25
CA ILE A 291 -48.13 -25.98 -10.68
C ILE A 291 -48.71 -27.24 -11.34
N THR A 292 -47.89 -28.27 -11.59
CA THR A 292 -48.30 -29.51 -12.27
C THR A 292 -48.14 -30.72 -11.35
N GLU A 293 -46.94 -31.29 -11.27
CA GLU A 293 -46.65 -32.53 -10.54
C GLU A 293 -46.68 -32.37 -9.01
N TYR A 294 -46.31 -31.17 -8.52
CA TYR A 294 -46.23 -30.86 -7.10
C TYR A 294 -47.34 -29.91 -6.63
N SER A 295 -48.48 -29.84 -7.33
CA SER A 295 -49.60 -28.95 -6.98
C SER A 295 -50.17 -29.24 -5.60
N GLU A 296 -50.17 -30.52 -5.20
CA GLU A 296 -50.73 -31.00 -3.92
C GLU A 296 -49.77 -30.84 -2.74
N LEU A 297 -48.49 -30.49 -2.99
CA LEU A 297 -47.54 -30.27 -1.90
C LEU A 297 -47.91 -29.00 -1.12
N SER A 298 -47.85 -29.09 0.21
CA SER A 298 -47.84 -27.88 1.05
C SER A 298 -46.65 -26.98 0.69
N ASP A 299 -46.77 -25.67 0.93
CA ASP A 299 -45.69 -24.72 0.62
C ASP A 299 -44.36 -25.10 1.30
N LYS A 300 -44.42 -25.66 2.51
CA LYS A 300 -43.23 -26.14 3.21
C LYS A 300 -42.58 -27.33 2.49
N ALA A 301 -43.38 -28.34 2.14
CA ALA A 301 -42.88 -29.52 1.44
C ALA A 301 -42.34 -29.17 0.04
N TRP A 302 -42.97 -28.20 -0.63
CA TRP A 302 -42.45 -27.66 -1.89
C TRP A 302 -41.11 -26.94 -1.72
N GLN A 303 -40.97 -26.09 -0.69
CA GLN A 303 -39.73 -25.37 -0.46
C GLN A 303 -38.57 -26.33 -0.15
N ASP A 304 -38.83 -27.37 0.65
CA ASP A 304 -37.85 -28.42 0.95
C ASP A 304 -37.40 -29.15 -0.33
N GLU A 305 -38.35 -29.56 -1.19
CA GLU A 305 -38.07 -30.20 -2.48
C GLU A 305 -37.32 -29.27 -3.44
N TYR A 306 -37.72 -27.99 -3.53
CA TYR A 306 -37.04 -26.99 -4.35
C TYR A 306 -35.58 -26.83 -3.93
N GLN A 307 -35.30 -26.68 -2.63
CA GLN A 307 -33.92 -26.54 -2.14
C GLN A 307 -33.10 -27.81 -2.39
N ARG A 308 -33.69 -28.99 -2.17
CA ARG A 308 -33.03 -30.27 -2.46
C ARG A 308 -32.59 -30.35 -3.93
N ARG A 309 -33.47 -29.99 -4.86
CA ARG A 309 -33.15 -30.01 -6.31
C ARG A 309 -32.07 -29.02 -6.70
N ILE A 310 -32.04 -27.84 -6.07
CA ILE A 310 -30.98 -26.85 -6.29
C ILE A 310 -29.64 -27.34 -5.70
N GLU A 311 -29.67 -28.01 -4.56
CA GLU A 311 -28.48 -28.61 -3.94
C GLU A 311 -27.91 -29.76 -4.76
N GLU A 312 -28.76 -30.68 -5.23
CA GLU A 312 -28.36 -31.77 -6.14
C GLU A 312 -27.70 -31.23 -7.39
N PHE A 313 -28.31 -30.22 -8.03
CA PHE A 313 -27.74 -29.57 -9.19
C PHE A 313 -26.37 -28.93 -8.90
N ARG A 314 -26.19 -28.28 -7.74
CA ARG A 314 -24.89 -27.68 -7.37
C ARG A 314 -23.81 -28.74 -7.23
N ILE A 315 -24.12 -29.83 -6.52
CA ILE A 315 -23.19 -30.94 -6.32
C ILE A 315 -22.82 -31.53 -7.69
N GLU A 316 -23.82 -31.89 -8.51
CA GLU A 316 -23.59 -32.45 -9.83
C GLU A 316 -22.78 -31.51 -10.73
N PHE A 317 -23.08 -30.22 -10.74
CA PHE A 317 -22.37 -29.28 -11.61
C PHE A 317 -20.88 -29.18 -11.28
N PHE A 318 -20.52 -29.15 -9.99
CA PHE A 318 -19.13 -28.96 -9.55
C PHE A 318 -18.36 -30.28 -9.35
N ASP A 319 -19.03 -31.43 -9.23
CA ASP A 319 -18.37 -32.75 -9.10
C ASP A 319 -17.87 -33.31 -10.45
N TYR A 320 -18.38 -32.83 -11.58
CA TYR A 320 -18.00 -33.27 -12.93
C TYR A 320 -16.93 -32.39 -13.61
N GLN A 321 -16.37 -31.40 -12.90
CA GLN A 321 -15.23 -30.58 -13.35
C GLN A 321 -13.91 -31.14 -12.81
#